data_AF-E4NV38-F1
#
_entry.id   AF-E4NV38-F1
#
_cell.length_a   1.000
_cell.length_b   1.000
_cell.length_c   1.000
_cell.angle_alpha   90.00
_cell.angle_beta   90.00
_cell.angle_gamma   90.00
#
_symmetry.space_group_name_H-M   'P 1'
#
loop_
_entity.id
_entity.type
_entity.pdbx_description
1 polymer ?
#
loop_
_entity_poly.entity_id
_entity_poly.type
_entity_poly.pdbx_seq_one_letter_code
_entity_poly.pdbx_strand_id
1 'polypeptide(L)'
;MDTNTESDTKTNTDPTTNVDSATPRDTETPADVADTLDAAALDREAAARSGIYAMLATLFDEPDKALYDRLASGAVNETCAELVAASGLDVTPPDLTVAEDHETICARFNDLFTIGYAEYTDRTDGSLHSDGPPVSLYGSSYRPDASWNDVNLDLARAYDYFGLTVDQSARDNHDYLPYQLEFAGYLARREADSSPDAGRARLDFHDRHLHVVADGLAERMADERGTGLYGELAAFLGRFVTADQTALAERFEGGGG
;
A
#
# COMPACT_ATOMS: atom_id res chain seq x y z
N MET A 1 -65.49 -13.40 -19.69
CA MET A 1 -65.57 -14.60 -18.84
C MET A 1 -65.60 -14.12 -17.40
N ASP A 2 -66.82 -13.86 -16.96
CA ASP A 2 -67.43 -14.19 -15.64
C ASP A 2 -66.56 -15.08 -14.73
N THR A 3 -66.45 -14.92 -13.41
CA THR A 3 -67.30 -14.35 -12.33
C THR A 3 -66.42 -14.19 -11.06
N ASN A 4 -66.53 -13.12 -10.25
CA ASN A 4 -67.44 -12.95 -9.08
C ASN A 4 -67.12 -13.94 -7.92
N THR A 5 -67.00 -13.63 -6.62
CA THR A 5 -67.67 -12.64 -5.75
C THR A 5 -67.07 -12.66 -4.31
N GLU A 6 -66.89 -11.46 -3.74
CA GLU A 6 -67.19 -10.92 -2.37
C GLU A 6 -67.16 -11.83 -1.11
N SER A 7 -66.40 -11.43 -0.07
CA SER A 7 -66.80 -10.63 1.12
C SER A 7 -67.51 -11.45 2.21
N ASP A 8 -67.06 -11.39 3.47
CA ASP A 8 -67.61 -10.41 4.42
C ASP A 8 -66.98 -10.49 5.83
N THR A 9 -67.23 -9.42 6.58
CA THR A 9 -66.60 -8.96 7.83
C THR A 9 -67.37 -9.44 9.07
N LYS A 10 -66.71 -9.68 10.23
CA LYS A 10 -67.00 -9.06 11.56
C LYS A 10 -66.49 -9.84 12.81
N THR A 11 -65.55 -9.20 13.51
CA THR A 11 -65.50 -8.82 14.95
C THR A 11 -65.96 -9.72 16.12
N ASN A 12 -65.00 -9.87 17.05
CA ASN A 12 -65.04 -9.63 18.52
C ASN A 12 -65.47 -10.76 19.48
N THR A 13 -64.54 -11.26 20.32
CA THR A 13 -64.53 -11.14 21.81
C THR A 13 -63.38 -11.96 22.45
N ASP A 14 -62.58 -11.29 23.30
CA ASP A 14 -61.65 -11.85 24.32
C ASP A 14 -62.47 -12.35 25.56
N PRO A 15 -61.95 -12.93 26.67
CA PRO A 15 -60.55 -13.21 27.08
C PRO A 15 -60.32 -14.59 27.77
N THR A 16 -59.06 -14.96 28.07
CA THR A 16 -58.63 -15.55 29.37
C THR A 16 -57.11 -15.80 29.41
N THR A 17 -56.46 -15.06 30.31
CA THR A 17 -55.30 -15.41 31.16
C THR A 17 -54.64 -16.78 30.99
N ASN A 18 -53.32 -16.77 30.74
CA ASN A 18 -52.42 -17.66 31.49
C ASN A 18 -51.05 -16.99 31.73
N VAL A 19 -50.65 -17.02 33.00
CA VAL A 19 -49.41 -16.50 33.60
C VAL A 19 -48.40 -17.66 33.68
N ASP A 20 -47.11 -17.34 33.90
CA ASP A 20 -45.94 -18.23 34.10
C ASP A 20 -45.27 -18.78 32.81
N SER A 21 -43.96 -18.65 32.56
CA SER A 21 -42.82 -18.39 33.45
C SER A 21 -41.74 -17.61 32.67
N ALA A 22 -41.22 -16.54 33.27
CA ALA A 22 -40.03 -15.83 32.80
C ALA A 22 -38.78 -16.57 33.29
N THR A 23 -38.03 -17.18 32.38
CA THR A 23 -36.61 -17.52 32.62
C THR A 23 -35.80 -16.22 32.45
N PRO A 24 -34.98 -15.78 33.42
CA PRO A 24 -34.11 -14.65 33.19
C PRO A 24 -33.06 -15.06 32.16
N ARG A 25 -33.05 -14.41 30.99
CA ARG A 25 -31.87 -14.42 30.12
C ARG A 25 -30.82 -13.59 30.83
N ASP A 26 -29.75 -14.25 31.26
CA ASP A 26 -28.51 -13.60 31.64
C ASP A 26 -28.17 -12.57 30.57
N THR A 27 -28.19 -11.31 30.98
CA THR A 27 -27.78 -10.20 30.14
C THR A 27 -26.26 -10.19 30.20
N GLU A 28 -25.63 -11.07 29.42
CA GLU A 28 -24.20 -10.94 29.14
C GLU A 28 -24.00 -9.61 28.43
N THR A 29 -23.49 -8.66 29.21
CA THR A 29 -22.94 -7.41 28.71
C THR A 29 -21.82 -7.80 27.74
N PRO A 30 -21.83 -7.35 26.47
CA PRO A 30 -20.72 -7.62 25.58
C PRO A 30 -19.49 -7.00 26.24
N ALA A 31 -18.50 -7.82 26.57
CA ALA A 31 -17.21 -7.34 27.01
C ALA A 31 -16.67 -6.45 25.90
N ASP A 32 -16.59 -5.16 26.21
CA ASP A 32 -15.86 -4.15 25.48
C ASP A 32 -14.38 -4.55 25.53
N VAL A 33 -13.98 -5.46 24.65
CA VAL A 33 -12.58 -5.77 24.38
C VAL A 33 -12.08 -4.68 23.46
N ALA A 34 -11.95 -3.47 24.02
CA ALA A 34 -11.05 -2.47 23.49
C ALA A 34 -9.64 -3.03 23.68
N ASP A 35 -9.19 -3.79 22.68
CA ASP A 35 -7.83 -4.26 22.49
C ASP A 35 -6.90 -3.04 22.44
N THR A 36 -6.56 -2.54 23.62
CA THR A 36 -5.69 -1.38 23.78
C THR A 36 -4.29 -1.92 23.67
N LEU A 37 -3.73 -1.83 22.45
CA LEU A 37 -2.33 -2.17 22.17
C LEU A 37 -1.44 -1.54 23.24
N ASP A 38 -0.71 -2.37 23.98
CA ASP A 38 0.26 -1.89 24.96
C ASP A 38 1.43 -1.25 24.20
N ALA A 39 1.51 0.08 24.23
CA ALA A 39 2.57 0.85 23.58
C ALA A 39 3.99 0.45 24.05
N ALA A 40 4.13 -0.20 25.22
CA ALA A 40 5.40 -0.73 25.69
C ALA A 40 5.76 -2.09 25.07
N ALA A 41 4.78 -2.83 24.54
CA ALA A 41 4.95 -4.14 23.92
C ALA A 41 5.19 -4.06 22.39
N LEU A 42 4.97 -2.90 21.78
CA LEU A 42 5.19 -2.69 20.36
C LEU A 42 6.68 -2.68 20.01
N ASP A 43 7.06 -3.44 18.99
CA ASP A 43 8.38 -3.29 18.36
C ASP A 43 8.43 -1.95 17.63
N ARG A 44 9.18 -1.00 18.22
CA ARG A 44 9.29 0.37 17.72
C ARG A 44 10.04 0.47 16.41
N GLU A 45 11.00 -0.42 16.16
CA GLU A 45 11.76 -0.42 14.91
C GLU A 45 10.84 -0.85 13.75
N ALA A 46 10.09 -1.93 13.94
CA ALA A 46 9.09 -2.38 12.97
C ALA A 46 7.99 -1.32 12.73
N ALA A 47 7.54 -0.64 13.79
CA ALA A 47 6.59 0.46 13.67
C ALA A 47 7.15 1.64 12.87
N ALA A 48 8.41 2.01 13.09
CA ALA A 48 9.06 3.08 12.34
C ALA A 48 9.21 2.71 10.85
N ARG A 49 9.58 1.47 10.54
CA ARG A 49 9.63 0.96 9.15
C ARG A 49 8.26 1.00 8.47
N SER A 50 7.20 0.65 9.20
CA SER A 50 5.82 0.82 8.72
C SER A 50 5.50 2.26 8.33
N GLY A 51 5.89 3.23 9.17
CA GLY A 51 5.72 4.65 8.90
C GLY A 51 6.47 5.12 7.65
N ILE A 52 7.68 4.60 7.41
CA ILE A 52 8.48 4.93 6.21
C ILE A 52 7.76 4.42 4.96
N TYR A 53 7.30 3.17 4.95
CA TYR A 53 6.57 2.62 3.81
C TYR A 53 5.27 3.37 3.52
N ALA A 54 4.50 3.71 4.54
CA ALA A 54 3.27 4.49 4.37
C ALA A 54 3.54 5.89 3.80
N MET A 55 4.60 6.55 4.27
CA MET A 55 5.04 7.84 3.75
C MET A 55 5.50 7.72 2.29
N LEU A 56 6.28 6.69 1.94
CA LEU A 56 6.70 6.45 0.57
C LEU A 56 5.53 6.16 -0.36
N ALA A 57 4.55 5.35 0.08
CA ALA A 57 3.33 5.11 -0.69
C ALA A 57 2.61 6.41 -1.04
N THR A 58 2.52 7.33 -0.07
CA THR A 58 1.93 8.66 -0.29
C THR A 58 2.76 9.53 -1.24
N LEU A 59 4.09 9.44 -1.17
CA LEU A 59 5.00 10.28 -1.98
C LEU A 59 5.18 9.79 -3.43
N PHE A 60 4.84 8.53 -3.70
CA PHE A 60 4.80 7.95 -5.06
C PHE A 60 3.41 7.96 -5.69
N ASP A 61 2.43 8.56 -5.02
CA ASP A 61 1.11 8.86 -5.60
C ASP A 61 1.04 10.33 -6.05
N GLU A 62 0.01 10.69 -6.81
CA GLU A 62 -0.15 12.03 -7.35
C GLU A 62 -0.14 13.07 -6.22
N PRO A 63 0.76 14.08 -6.26
CA PRO A 63 0.93 15.01 -5.16
C PRO A 63 -0.27 15.95 -5.07
N ASP A 64 -1.17 15.70 -4.13
CA ASP A 64 -2.24 16.63 -3.84
C ASP A 64 -1.72 17.90 -3.12
N LYS A 65 -2.59 18.89 -2.99
CA LYS A 65 -2.23 20.17 -2.36
C LYS A 65 -1.82 19.99 -0.89
N ALA A 66 -2.43 19.06 -0.16
CA ALA A 66 -2.16 18.84 1.25
C ALA A 66 -0.77 18.22 1.47
N LEU A 67 -0.38 17.26 0.63
CA LEU A 67 0.95 16.69 0.59
C LEU A 67 1.99 17.76 0.22
N TYR A 68 1.70 18.57 -0.80
CA TYR A 68 2.57 19.68 -1.18
C TYR A 68 2.80 20.67 -0.04
N ASP A 69 1.74 21.13 0.64
CA ASP A 69 1.86 22.07 1.75
C ASP A 69 2.76 21.50 2.88
N ARG A 70 2.71 20.18 3.11
CA ARG A 70 3.59 19.49 4.07
C ARG A 70 5.04 19.39 3.59
N LEU A 71 5.28 19.08 2.32
CA LEU A 71 6.62 19.08 1.71
C LEU A 71 7.25 20.48 1.79
N ALA A 72 6.52 21.50 1.36
CA ALA A 72 6.97 22.90 1.37
C ALA A 72 7.28 23.44 2.77
N SER A 73 6.59 22.93 3.80
CA SER A 73 6.87 23.27 5.20
C SER A 73 8.11 22.57 5.79
N GLY A 74 8.66 21.55 5.11
CA GLY A 74 9.74 20.70 5.64
C GLY A 74 9.27 19.58 6.57
N ALA A 75 7.99 19.52 6.93
CA ALA A 75 7.45 18.55 7.87
C ALA A 75 7.65 17.09 7.42
N VAL A 76 7.57 16.81 6.11
CA VAL A 76 7.82 15.47 5.56
C VAL A 76 9.28 15.08 5.72
N ASN A 77 10.20 16.00 5.48
CA ASN A 77 11.64 15.78 5.62
C ASN A 77 12.03 15.45 7.08
N GLU A 78 11.50 16.23 8.03
CA GLU A 78 11.69 15.99 9.48
C GLU A 78 11.12 14.62 9.89
N THR A 79 9.89 14.32 9.47
CA THR A 79 9.23 13.04 9.77
C THR A 79 10.05 11.87 9.21
N CYS A 80 10.57 11.98 7.99
CA CYS A 80 11.39 10.94 7.37
C CYS A 80 12.67 10.69 8.17
N ALA A 81 13.38 11.75 8.55
CA ALA A 81 14.61 11.63 9.34
C ALA A 81 14.37 10.97 10.71
N GLU A 82 13.28 11.33 11.39
CA GLU A 82 12.89 10.72 12.67
C GLU A 82 12.56 9.23 12.52
N LEU A 83 11.78 8.87 11.50
CA LEU A 83 11.44 7.48 11.24
C LEU A 83 12.67 6.64 10.87
N VAL A 84 13.56 7.16 10.01
CA VAL A 84 14.80 6.47 9.64
C VAL A 84 15.66 6.24 10.88
N ALA A 85 15.83 7.25 11.74
CA ALA A 85 16.59 7.11 12.99
C ALA A 85 15.96 6.08 13.95
N ALA A 86 14.63 5.95 13.95
CA ALA A 86 13.91 4.99 14.79
C ALA A 86 13.82 3.57 14.18
N SER A 87 14.15 3.39 12.89
CA SER A 87 13.95 2.13 12.16
C SER A 87 14.92 1.00 12.52
N GLY A 88 16.03 1.34 13.20
CA GLY A 88 17.13 0.41 13.48
C GLY A 88 18.00 0.06 12.26
N LEU A 89 17.77 0.70 11.10
CA LEU A 89 18.52 0.46 9.87
C LEU A 89 19.61 1.51 9.65
N ASP A 90 20.76 1.08 9.14
CA ASP A 90 21.86 1.96 8.73
C ASP A 90 21.60 2.55 7.33
N VAL A 91 20.68 3.52 7.27
CA VAL A 91 20.27 4.18 6.03
C VAL A 91 20.32 5.69 6.20
N THR A 92 20.92 6.40 5.26
CA THR A 92 20.88 7.87 5.22
C THR A 92 19.51 8.36 4.73
N PRO A 93 18.81 9.22 5.49
CA PRO A 93 17.53 9.79 5.05
C PRO A 93 17.72 10.68 3.80
N PRO A 94 16.71 10.76 2.93
CA PRO A 94 16.71 11.63 1.76
C PRO A 94 16.57 13.11 2.13
N ASP A 95 16.92 13.98 1.19
CA ASP A 95 16.48 15.39 1.22
C ASP A 95 15.13 15.52 0.51
N LEU A 96 14.07 15.69 1.29
CA LEU A 96 12.70 15.84 0.78
C LEU A 96 12.24 17.31 0.75
N THR A 97 13.19 18.26 0.84
CA THR A 97 12.85 19.67 0.71
C THR A 97 12.49 20.00 -0.74
N VAL A 98 11.51 20.90 -0.91
CA VAL A 98 11.05 21.33 -2.24
C VAL A 98 11.19 22.85 -2.34
N ALA A 99 11.82 23.30 -3.42
CA ALA A 99 11.94 24.72 -3.74
C ALA A 99 10.90 25.15 -4.79
N GLU A 100 10.40 24.18 -5.56
CA GLU A 100 9.41 24.37 -6.60
C GLU A 100 7.97 24.54 -6.07
N ASP A 101 7.12 25.14 -6.91
CA ASP A 101 5.69 25.23 -6.64
C ASP A 101 4.96 23.90 -6.89
N HIS A 102 3.72 23.81 -6.40
CA HIS A 102 2.88 22.61 -6.54
C HIS A 102 2.70 22.18 -7.99
N GLU A 103 2.46 23.14 -8.89
CA GLU A 103 2.26 22.88 -10.32
C GLU A 103 3.49 22.24 -10.96
N THR A 104 4.70 22.72 -10.63
CA THR A 104 5.95 22.16 -11.13
C THR A 104 6.18 20.74 -10.63
N ILE A 105 5.81 20.44 -9.38
CA ILE A 105 5.93 19.07 -8.84
C ILE A 105 4.93 18.13 -9.49
N CYS A 106 3.68 18.56 -9.71
CA CYS A 106 2.68 17.79 -10.47
C CYS A 106 3.11 17.57 -11.92
N ALA A 107 3.63 18.59 -12.59
CA ALA A 107 4.12 18.47 -13.96
C ALA A 107 5.23 17.42 -14.06
N ARG A 108 6.18 17.45 -13.12
CA ARG A 108 7.27 16.47 -13.06
C ARG A 108 6.77 15.05 -12.75
N PHE A 109 5.79 14.91 -11.86
CA PHE A 109 5.16 13.61 -11.60
C PHE A 109 4.56 13.04 -12.89
N ASN A 110 3.79 13.85 -13.62
CA ASN A 110 3.15 13.45 -14.86
C ASN A 110 4.17 13.07 -15.94
N ASP A 111 5.23 13.88 -16.10
CA ASP A 111 6.29 13.65 -17.08
C ASP A 111 7.05 12.35 -16.80
N LEU A 112 7.26 11.99 -15.53
CA LEU A 112 8.02 10.79 -15.15
C LEU A 112 7.16 9.52 -15.14
N PHE A 113 5.95 9.58 -14.60
CA PHE A 113 5.20 8.40 -14.19
C PHE A 113 3.86 8.18 -14.92
N THR A 114 3.33 9.19 -15.60
CA THR A 114 1.97 9.13 -16.17
C THR A 114 1.95 9.19 -17.69
N ILE A 115 2.72 10.10 -18.28
CA ILE A 115 2.67 10.36 -19.72
C ILE A 115 3.56 9.36 -20.45
N GLY A 116 2.94 8.43 -21.18
CA GLY A 116 3.62 7.58 -22.15
C GLY A 116 3.78 8.26 -23.52
N TYR A 117 4.76 7.81 -24.30
CA TYR A 117 4.99 8.29 -25.67
C TYR A 117 4.35 7.33 -26.67
N ALA A 118 3.64 7.87 -27.67
CA ALA A 118 3.14 7.08 -28.78
C ALA A 118 3.51 7.75 -30.11
N GLU A 119 4.29 7.05 -30.93
CA GLU A 119 4.70 7.50 -32.26
C GLU A 119 4.28 6.48 -33.32
N TYR A 120 3.74 6.96 -34.44
CA TYR A 120 3.50 6.12 -35.60
C TYR A 120 4.83 5.75 -36.26
N THR A 121 5.20 4.47 -36.19
CA THR A 121 6.37 3.94 -36.87
C THR A 121 6.14 3.84 -38.38
N ASP A 122 4.91 3.58 -38.81
CA ASP A 122 4.48 3.71 -40.20
C ASP A 122 3.00 4.17 -40.26
N ARG A 123 2.76 5.36 -40.83
CA ARG A 123 1.41 5.93 -40.98
C ARG A 123 0.59 5.26 -42.08
N THR A 124 1.22 4.47 -42.95
CA THR A 124 0.55 3.85 -44.10
C THR A 124 -0.08 2.50 -43.78
N ASP A 125 0.49 1.76 -42.81
CA ASP A 125 -0.09 0.53 -42.29
C ASP A 125 -0.73 0.70 -40.90
N GLY A 126 -0.53 1.87 -40.27
CA GLY A 126 -1.11 2.20 -38.96
C GLY A 126 -0.31 1.65 -37.78
N SER A 127 0.91 1.18 -38.00
CA SER A 127 1.80 0.71 -36.94
C SER A 127 2.13 1.85 -35.96
N LEU A 128 1.78 1.63 -34.70
CA LEU A 128 2.02 2.54 -33.58
C LEU A 128 3.00 1.87 -32.63
N HIS A 129 4.09 2.56 -32.31
CA HIS A 129 4.92 2.23 -31.18
C HIS A 129 4.49 3.10 -30.01
N SER A 130 3.96 2.47 -28.97
CA SER A 130 3.63 3.12 -27.71
C SER A 130 4.56 2.61 -26.63
N ASP A 131 5.32 3.52 -26.05
CA ASP A 131 6.07 3.29 -24.82
C ASP A 131 5.26 3.84 -23.64
N GLY A 132 5.37 3.14 -22.51
CA GLY A 132 4.85 3.63 -21.24
C GLY A 132 5.55 4.92 -20.78
N PRO A 133 5.22 5.42 -19.59
CA PRO A 133 5.96 6.52 -18.99
C PRO A 133 7.47 6.19 -18.89
N PRO A 134 8.36 7.20 -18.92
CA PRO A 134 9.81 6.99 -18.83
C PRO A 134 10.22 6.11 -17.64
N VAL A 135 9.52 6.30 -16.51
CA VAL A 135 9.68 5.52 -15.30
C VAL A 135 8.32 4.93 -14.92
N SER A 136 8.19 3.60 -14.95
CA SER A 136 6.92 2.93 -14.62
C SER A 136 6.77 2.73 -13.11
N LEU A 137 5.60 3.01 -12.56
CA LEU A 137 5.28 2.65 -11.17
C LEU A 137 4.75 1.21 -11.02
N TYR A 138 4.82 0.38 -12.07
CA TYR A 138 4.32 -1.00 -12.04
C TYR A 138 5.46 -2.01 -12.06
N GLY A 139 5.48 -2.91 -11.08
CA GLY A 139 6.56 -3.89 -10.88
C GLY A 139 6.82 -4.79 -12.08
N SER A 140 5.77 -5.16 -12.84
CA SER A 140 5.90 -5.95 -14.07
C SER A 140 6.75 -5.28 -15.15
N SER A 141 6.90 -3.95 -15.15
CA SER A 141 7.73 -3.21 -16.12
C SER A 141 9.23 -3.47 -15.92
N TYR A 142 9.61 -4.01 -14.77
CA TYR A 142 11.00 -4.31 -14.38
C TYR A 142 11.30 -5.81 -14.40
N ARG A 143 10.38 -6.63 -14.91
CA ARG A 143 10.51 -8.09 -14.97
C ARG A 143 10.43 -8.60 -16.41
N PRO A 144 11.51 -8.52 -17.21
CA PRO A 144 11.52 -9.08 -18.56
C PRO A 144 11.37 -10.61 -18.58
N ASP A 145 11.55 -11.26 -17.42
CA ASP A 145 11.48 -12.70 -17.21
C ASP A 145 10.11 -13.20 -16.74
N ALA A 146 9.17 -12.31 -16.38
CA ALA A 146 7.84 -12.67 -15.90
C ALA A 146 6.73 -11.96 -16.69
N SER A 147 5.59 -12.64 -16.88
CA SER A 147 4.44 -11.98 -17.51
C SER A 147 3.71 -11.09 -16.50
N TRP A 148 3.07 -10.02 -16.99
CA TRP A 148 2.21 -9.14 -16.18
C TRP A 148 1.16 -9.92 -15.37
N ASN A 149 0.57 -10.96 -15.97
CA ASN A 149 -0.42 -11.83 -15.32
C ASN A 149 0.18 -12.61 -14.15
N ASP A 150 1.39 -13.15 -14.31
CA ASP A 150 2.04 -13.95 -13.27
C ASP A 150 2.37 -13.09 -12.05
N VAL A 151 2.92 -11.90 -12.28
CA VAL A 151 3.23 -10.92 -11.22
C VAL A 151 1.96 -10.52 -10.47
N ASN A 152 0.91 -10.12 -11.18
CA ASN A 152 -0.33 -9.67 -10.56
C ASN A 152 -1.08 -10.77 -9.81
N LEU A 153 -1.07 -12.02 -10.32
CA LEU A 153 -1.69 -13.15 -9.63
C LEU A 153 -0.94 -13.52 -8.36
N ASP A 154 0.39 -13.44 -8.37
CA ASP A 154 1.20 -13.70 -7.18
C ASP A 154 0.95 -12.65 -6.09
N LEU A 155 0.92 -11.37 -6.45
CA LEU A 155 0.60 -10.27 -5.54
C LEU A 155 -0.83 -10.37 -4.99
N ALA A 156 -1.81 -10.67 -5.83
CA ALA A 156 -3.19 -10.88 -5.39
C ALA A 156 -3.29 -11.99 -4.33
N ARG A 157 -2.54 -13.09 -4.50
CA ARG A 157 -2.47 -14.18 -3.51
C ARG A 157 -1.79 -13.75 -2.22
N ALA A 158 -0.71 -12.97 -2.31
CA ALA A 158 -0.01 -12.43 -1.15
C ALA A 158 -0.93 -11.52 -0.32
N TYR A 159 -1.68 -10.63 -0.98
CA TYR A 159 -2.64 -9.74 -0.30
C TYR A 159 -3.80 -10.54 0.31
N ASP A 160 -4.38 -11.48 -0.43
CA ASP A 160 -5.50 -12.33 0.02
C ASP A 160 -5.13 -13.19 1.23
N TYR A 161 -3.89 -13.69 1.32
CA TYR A 161 -3.40 -14.42 2.49
C TYR A 161 -3.54 -13.61 3.80
N PHE A 162 -3.39 -12.29 3.72
CA PHE A 162 -3.59 -11.36 4.84
C PHE A 162 -4.99 -10.76 4.91
N GLY A 163 -5.93 -11.22 4.07
CA GLY A 163 -7.30 -10.73 4.00
C GLY A 163 -7.42 -9.34 3.39
N LEU A 164 -6.45 -8.93 2.56
CA LEU A 164 -6.41 -7.63 1.90
C LEU A 164 -6.85 -7.75 0.43
N THR A 165 -7.48 -6.69 -0.06
CA THR A 165 -7.87 -6.55 -1.47
C THR A 165 -7.56 -5.13 -1.92
N VAL A 166 -7.10 -4.97 -3.16
CA VAL A 166 -6.94 -3.63 -3.76
C VAL A 166 -8.30 -2.98 -3.99
N ASP A 167 -8.36 -1.65 -3.86
CA ASP A 167 -9.56 -0.92 -4.21
C ASP A 167 -9.78 -0.97 -5.74
N GLN A 168 -10.88 -1.59 -6.15
CA GLN A 168 -11.25 -1.71 -7.56
C GLN A 168 -11.82 -0.41 -8.15
N SER A 169 -12.09 0.60 -7.32
CA SER A 169 -12.52 1.93 -7.77
C SER A 169 -11.38 2.72 -8.40
N ALA A 170 -10.15 2.54 -7.88
CA ALA A 170 -8.91 2.93 -8.52
C ALA A 170 -8.61 1.94 -9.66
N ARG A 171 -8.28 2.44 -10.85
CA ARG A 171 -8.05 1.61 -12.05
C ARG A 171 -6.62 1.05 -12.09
N ASP A 172 -6.06 0.74 -10.93
CA ASP A 172 -4.69 0.29 -10.76
C ASP A 172 -4.60 -1.22 -10.56
N ASN A 173 -3.44 -1.76 -10.91
CA ASN A 173 -3.14 -3.18 -10.82
C ASN A 173 -2.43 -3.49 -9.50
N HIS A 174 -2.38 -4.77 -9.11
CA HIS A 174 -1.80 -5.20 -7.84
C HIS A 174 -0.31 -4.86 -7.73
N ASP A 175 0.38 -4.79 -8.88
CA ASP A 175 1.79 -4.44 -8.99
C ASP A 175 2.08 -2.94 -9.01
N TYR A 176 1.09 -2.09 -8.75
CA TYR A 176 1.30 -0.67 -8.53
C TYR A 176 2.14 -0.42 -7.27
N LEU A 177 3.21 0.38 -7.40
CA LEU A 177 4.21 0.58 -6.35
C LEU A 177 3.61 1.08 -5.03
N PRO A 178 2.73 2.10 -4.98
CA PRO A 178 2.05 2.48 -3.74
C PRO A 178 1.35 1.34 -3.02
N TYR A 179 0.65 0.44 -3.72
CA TYR A 179 0.03 -0.74 -3.08
C TYR A 179 1.06 -1.71 -2.51
N GLN A 180 2.17 -1.91 -3.21
CA GLN A 180 3.28 -2.74 -2.71
C GLN A 180 3.91 -2.13 -1.44
N LEU A 181 4.08 -0.80 -1.41
CA LEU A 181 4.59 -0.06 -0.26
C LEU A 181 3.60 -0.12 0.91
N GLU A 182 2.31 0.09 0.68
CA GLU A 182 1.26 -0.07 1.70
C GLU A 182 1.27 -1.48 2.29
N PHE A 183 1.43 -2.51 1.45
CA PHE A 183 1.50 -3.89 1.91
C PHE A 183 2.75 -4.15 2.76
N ALA A 184 3.93 -3.67 2.34
CA ALA A 184 5.14 -3.77 3.15
C ALA A 184 5.00 -3.03 4.49
N GLY A 185 4.38 -1.85 4.49
CA GLY A 185 4.05 -1.08 5.68
C GLY A 185 3.07 -1.80 6.60
N TYR A 186 2.06 -2.46 6.03
CA TYR A 186 1.12 -3.31 6.76
C TYR A 186 1.84 -4.49 7.43
N LEU A 187 2.71 -5.20 6.71
CA LEU A 187 3.48 -6.30 7.28
C LEU A 187 4.41 -5.84 8.40
N ALA A 188 5.10 -4.70 8.23
CA ALA A 188 5.92 -4.12 9.27
C ALA A 188 5.11 -3.72 10.52
N ARG A 189 3.90 -3.19 10.35
CA ARG A 189 2.98 -2.92 11.47
C ARG A 189 2.54 -4.21 12.16
N ARG A 190 2.16 -5.23 11.40
CA ARG A 190 1.78 -6.54 11.94
C ARG A 190 2.92 -7.16 12.74
N GLU A 191 4.15 -6.99 12.28
CA GLU A 191 5.34 -7.40 13.02
C GLU A 191 5.52 -6.58 14.31
N ALA A 192 5.26 -5.27 14.27
CA ALA A 192 5.25 -4.42 15.47
C ALA A 192 4.28 -4.91 16.53
N ASP A 193 3.12 -5.42 16.09
CA ASP A 193 2.09 -6.05 16.92
C ASP A 193 2.39 -7.53 17.25
N SER A 194 3.63 -7.98 17.06
CA SER A 194 4.09 -9.36 17.34
C SER A 194 3.39 -10.47 16.53
N SER A 195 2.87 -10.18 15.33
CA SER A 195 2.32 -11.19 14.43
C SER A 195 3.43 -12.13 13.94
N PRO A 196 3.35 -13.45 14.22
CA PRO A 196 4.49 -14.37 14.12
C PRO A 196 5.05 -14.55 12.71
N ASP A 197 4.21 -14.42 11.68
CA ASP A 197 4.61 -14.66 10.28
C ASP A 197 4.88 -13.39 9.47
N ALA A 198 4.61 -12.21 10.04
CA ALA A 198 4.63 -10.95 9.30
C ALA A 198 6.04 -10.58 8.80
N GLY A 199 7.06 -10.74 9.64
CA GLY A 199 8.45 -10.48 9.26
C GLY A 199 8.96 -11.43 8.17
N ARG A 200 8.61 -12.72 8.23
CA ARG A 200 8.98 -13.69 7.18
C ARG A 200 8.27 -13.42 5.86
N ALA A 201 6.98 -13.10 5.93
CA ALA A 201 6.21 -12.71 4.74
C ALA A 201 6.77 -11.43 4.12
N ARG A 202 7.24 -10.48 4.93
CA ARG A 202 7.89 -9.25 4.44
C ARG A 202 9.21 -9.55 3.73
N LEU A 203 10.01 -10.48 4.24
CA LEU A 203 11.22 -10.95 3.56
C LEU A 203 10.90 -11.61 2.20
N ASP A 204 9.96 -12.56 2.17
CA ASP A 204 9.53 -13.21 0.92
C ASP A 204 8.96 -12.18 -0.09
N PHE A 205 8.21 -11.19 0.40
CA PHE A 205 7.70 -10.10 -0.42
C PHE A 205 8.81 -9.20 -0.99
N HIS A 206 9.85 -8.90 -0.21
CA HIS A 206 11.04 -8.20 -0.69
C HIS A 206 11.73 -8.98 -1.81
N ASP A 207 12.01 -10.26 -1.57
CA ASP A 207 12.71 -11.14 -2.52
C ASP A 207 11.94 -11.25 -3.86
N ARG A 208 10.62 -11.39 -3.77
CA ARG A 208 9.77 -11.71 -4.92
C ARG A 208 9.18 -10.51 -5.63
N HIS A 209 9.11 -9.34 -4.99
CA HIS A 209 8.39 -8.19 -5.54
C HIS A 209 9.10 -6.87 -5.27
N LEU A 210 9.16 -6.45 -4.00
CA LEU A 210 9.48 -5.05 -3.68
C LEU A 210 10.92 -4.65 -4.05
N HIS A 211 11.90 -5.53 -3.88
CA HIS A 211 13.29 -5.22 -4.26
C HIS A 211 13.43 -4.99 -5.77
N VAL A 212 12.71 -5.75 -6.59
CA VAL A 212 12.84 -5.63 -8.05
C VAL A 212 12.21 -4.36 -8.58
N VAL A 213 11.06 -3.95 -8.05
CA VAL A 213 10.49 -2.64 -8.43
C VAL A 213 11.34 -1.49 -7.88
N ALA A 214 11.88 -1.59 -6.66
CA ALA A 214 12.73 -0.55 -6.07
C ALA A 214 14.02 -0.35 -6.87
N ASP A 215 14.71 -1.43 -7.23
CA ASP A 215 15.92 -1.39 -8.05
C ASP A 215 15.63 -0.85 -9.44
N GLY A 216 14.62 -1.42 -10.11
CA GLY A 216 14.27 -1.01 -11.47
C GLY A 216 13.84 0.46 -11.54
N LEU A 217 13.12 0.94 -10.52
CA LEU A 217 12.76 2.35 -10.38
C LEU A 217 14.01 3.21 -10.22
N ALA A 218 14.92 2.86 -9.32
CA ALA A 218 16.15 3.61 -9.07
C ALA A 218 17.05 3.65 -10.31
N GLU A 219 17.20 2.53 -11.02
CA GLU A 219 17.97 2.44 -12.26
C GLU A 219 17.39 3.33 -13.36
N ARG A 220 16.08 3.21 -13.65
CA ARG A 220 15.43 4.06 -14.66
C ARG A 220 15.48 5.53 -14.28
N MET A 221 15.27 5.86 -13.01
CA MET A 221 15.32 7.23 -12.54
C MET A 221 16.73 7.85 -12.65
N ALA A 222 17.79 7.05 -12.55
CA ALA A 222 19.17 7.53 -12.73
C ALA A 222 19.49 7.92 -14.17
N ASP A 223 18.79 7.36 -15.16
CA ASP A 223 18.92 7.70 -16.58
C ASP A 223 18.14 8.98 -16.95
N GLU A 224 17.18 9.38 -16.11
CA GLU A 224 16.35 10.56 -16.33
C GLU A 224 17.00 11.85 -15.79
N ARG A 225 16.77 12.95 -16.50
CA ARG A 225 17.30 14.28 -16.11
C ARG A 225 16.25 15.12 -15.42
N GLY A 226 16.68 15.92 -14.46
CA GLY A 226 15.78 16.86 -13.79
C GLY A 226 14.69 16.12 -13.03
N THR A 227 15.03 15.02 -12.36
CA THR A 227 14.09 14.19 -11.61
C THR A 227 13.69 14.80 -10.26
N GLY A 228 14.51 15.70 -9.71
CA GLY A 228 14.20 16.49 -8.51
C GLY A 228 13.84 15.60 -7.32
N LEU A 229 12.76 15.95 -6.60
CA LEU A 229 12.22 15.19 -5.48
C LEU A 229 12.10 13.67 -5.79
N TYR A 230 11.60 13.31 -6.97
CA TYR A 230 11.35 11.92 -7.32
C TYR A 230 12.63 11.13 -7.59
N GLY A 231 13.70 11.82 -8.01
CA GLY A 231 15.05 11.24 -8.10
C GLY A 231 15.57 10.81 -6.75
N GLU A 232 15.46 11.71 -5.77
CA GLU A 232 15.88 11.44 -4.39
C GLU A 232 15.02 10.36 -3.74
N LEU A 233 13.71 10.37 -3.97
CA LEU A 233 12.79 9.34 -3.49
C LEU A 233 13.12 7.95 -4.04
N ALA A 234 13.38 7.82 -5.35
CA ALA A 234 13.74 6.54 -5.96
C ALA A 234 15.07 6.00 -5.40
N ALA A 235 16.07 6.88 -5.28
CA ALA A 235 17.37 6.51 -4.71
C ALA A 235 17.25 6.09 -3.24
N PHE A 236 16.41 6.77 -2.45
CA PHE A 236 16.16 6.39 -1.06
C PHE A 236 15.37 5.09 -0.95
N LEU A 237 14.34 4.88 -1.76
CA LEU A 237 13.56 3.65 -1.77
C LEU A 237 14.47 2.43 -1.98
N GLY A 238 15.37 2.47 -2.96
CA GLY A 238 16.33 1.40 -3.20
C GLY A 238 17.19 1.11 -1.96
N ARG A 239 17.84 2.13 -1.39
CA ARG A 239 18.67 1.97 -0.17
C ARG A 239 17.87 1.40 1.01
N PHE A 240 16.66 1.89 1.22
CA PHE A 240 15.81 1.48 2.34
C PHE A 240 15.32 0.04 2.20
N VAL A 241 14.85 -0.35 1.01
CA VAL A 241 14.39 -1.71 0.71
C VAL A 241 15.52 -2.72 0.87
N THR A 242 16.71 -2.43 0.32
CA THR A 242 17.89 -3.30 0.49
C THR A 242 18.27 -3.45 1.96
N ALA A 243 18.26 -2.36 2.74
CA ALA A 243 18.60 -2.41 4.16
C ALA A 243 17.58 -3.21 4.98
N ASP A 244 16.28 -3.03 4.74
CA ASP A 244 15.24 -3.76 5.46
C ASP A 244 15.26 -5.25 5.11
N GLN A 245 15.40 -5.61 3.84
CA GLN A 245 15.55 -7.00 3.41
C GLN A 245 16.79 -7.65 4.04
N THR A 246 17.94 -6.95 4.05
CA THR A 246 19.17 -7.45 4.66
C THR A 246 18.98 -7.73 6.15
N ALA A 247 18.38 -6.80 6.89
CA ALA A 247 18.10 -6.98 8.31
C ALA A 247 17.14 -8.16 8.58
N LEU A 248 16.14 -8.35 7.72
CA LEU A 248 15.22 -9.49 7.80
C LEU A 248 15.92 -10.82 7.48
N ALA A 249 16.77 -10.86 6.45
CA ALA A 249 17.56 -12.04 6.09
C ALA A 249 18.54 -12.42 7.20
N GLU A 250 19.27 -11.47 7.78
CA GLU A 250 20.15 -11.72 8.93
C GLU A 250 19.39 -12.34 10.12
N ARG A 251 18.17 -11.86 10.37
CA ARG A 251 17.32 -12.37 11.46
C ARG A 251 16.78 -13.78 11.19
N PHE A 252 16.33 -14.08 9.98
CA PHE A 252 15.61 -15.33 9.68
C PHE A 252 16.46 -16.42 9.03
N GLU A 253 17.51 -16.04 8.31
CA GLU A 253 18.39 -16.94 7.56
C GLU A 253 19.77 -17.06 8.21
N GLY A 254 20.24 -15.98 8.87
CA GLY A 254 21.52 -15.93 9.59
C GLY A 254 21.58 -16.76 10.89
N GLY A 255 20.46 -17.31 11.35
CA GLY A 255 20.35 -18.12 12.58
C GLY A 255 20.80 -19.58 12.48
N GLY A 256 21.52 -19.94 11.41
CA GLY A 256 22.14 -21.27 11.23
C GLY A 256 23.61 -21.30 11.65
N GLY A 257 23.90 -21.14 12.95
CA GLY A 257 25.25 -21.22 13.52
C GLY A 257 25.25 -21.67 14.97
#